data_AF-A0A3D3Q4A8-F1
#
_entry.id   AF-A0A3D3Q4A8-F1
#
_cell.length_a   1.000
_cell.length_b   1.000
_cell.length_c   1.000
_cell.angle_alpha   90.00
_cell.angle_beta   90.00
_cell.angle_gamma   90.00
#
_symmetry.space_group_name_H-M   'P 1'
#
loop_
_entity.id
_entity.type
_entity.pdbx_description
1 polymer ?
#
loop_
_entity_poly.entity_id
_entity_poly.type
_entity_poly.pdbx_seq_one_letter_code
_entity_poly.pdbx_strand_id
1 'polypeptide(L)'
;MHDHPQGSLECSACKVLDRADGVEDGKLYRTLAPRIGDERSVLRHLKRAQDVTTDKITAFAGSMSFVYIHTVWFALWIAVNLGLLGGAVIFDHFPFGLLTMVVSLEAIFLATFVMISQNRQAARSDIRSQIDFENNLRGEIWAVHIGHALGIDTEHVESIVIQALAGYLKETGESNFVSASATGSGVG
;
A
#
# COMPACT_ATOMS: atom_id res chain seq x y z
N MET A 1 -15.82 -7.44 -32.87
CA MET A 1 -15.73 -6.01 -33.25
C MET A 1 -17.08 -5.41 -32.93
N HIS A 2 -17.30 -5.04 -31.66
CA HIS A 2 -18.51 -4.36 -31.23
C HIS A 2 -18.18 -2.87 -31.18
N ASP A 3 -18.80 -2.15 -32.12
CA ASP A 3 -18.81 -0.70 -32.21
C ASP A 3 -19.56 -0.16 -30.99
N HIS A 4 -18.85 0.44 -30.05
CA HIS A 4 -19.47 1.18 -28.95
C HIS A 4 -19.69 2.61 -29.44
N PRO A 5 -20.95 3.10 -29.48
CA PRO A 5 -21.21 4.46 -29.93
C PRO A 5 -20.53 5.44 -28.97
N GLN A 6 -19.69 6.29 -29.54
CA GLN A 6 -19.16 7.46 -28.84
C GLN A 6 -20.33 8.44 -28.61
N GLY A 7 -20.57 8.84 -27.36
CA GLY A 7 -21.40 9.99 -27.04
C GLY A 7 -22.42 9.78 -25.92
N SER A 8 -22.17 10.43 -24.79
CA SER A 8 -23.15 11.11 -23.94
C SER A 8 -24.50 10.42 -23.65
N LEU A 9 -24.69 10.00 -22.40
CA LEU A 9 -25.89 10.31 -21.61
C LEU A 9 -27.29 9.97 -22.18
N GLU A 10 -27.46 9.01 -23.10
CA GLU A 10 -28.82 8.61 -23.51
C GLU A 10 -29.60 7.93 -22.36
N CYS A 11 -28.89 7.34 -21.40
CA CYS A 11 -29.47 6.76 -20.19
C CYS A 11 -29.68 7.83 -19.11
N SER A 12 -30.92 7.91 -18.58
CA SER A 12 -31.27 8.79 -17.45
C SER A 12 -30.41 8.54 -16.20
N ALA A 13 -30.07 7.28 -15.90
CA ALA A 13 -29.18 6.94 -14.79
C ALA A 13 -27.73 7.45 -15.00
N CYS A 14 -27.22 7.43 -16.23
CA CYS A 14 -25.89 7.99 -16.53
C CYS A 14 -25.86 9.52 -16.37
N LYS A 15 -26.97 10.22 -16.60
CA LYS A 15 -27.08 11.67 -16.36
C LYS A 15 -26.98 12.04 -14.89
N VAL A 16 -27.46 11.17 -14.01
CA VAL A 16 -27.31 11.35 -12.55
C VAL A 16 -25.83 11.34 -12.17
N LEU A 17 -25.06 10.38 -12.69
CA LEU A 17 -23.61 10.30 -12.44
C LEU A 17 -22.84 11.52 -12.98
N ASP A 18 -23.18 12.00 -14.18
CA ASP A 18 -22.55 13.18 -14.81
C ASP A 18 -22.87 14.49 -14.08
N ARG A 19 -24.02 14.57 -13.40
CA ARG A 19 -24.32 15.70 -12.51
C ARG A 19 -23.58 15.62 -11.18
N ALA A 20 -23.41 14.41 -10.65
CA ALA A 20 -22.82 14.17 -9.34
C ALA A 20 -21.32 14.51 -9.27
N ASP A 21 -20.59 14.44 -10.39
CA ASP A 21 -19.16 14.82 -10.42
C ASP A 21 -18.92 16.34 -10.47
N GLY A 22 -20.00 17.14 -10.60
CA GLY A 22 -19.98 18.60 -10.65
C GLY A 22 -19.60 19.19 -12.01
N VAL A 23 -19.41 18.37 -13.04
CA VAL A 23 -19.02 18.77 -14.40
C VAL A 23 -19.90 18.05 -15.43
N GLU A 24 -21.03 18.68 -15.82
CA GLU A 24 -21.94 18.14 -16.84
C GLU A 24 -21.34 18.24 -18.27
N ASP A 25 -20.32 17.43 -18.58
CA ASP A 25 -19.63 17.40 -19.89
C ASP A 25 -19.94 16.15 -20.73
N GLY A 26 -20.84 15.29 -20.24
CA GLY A 26 -21.25 14.05 -20.89
C GLY A 26 -20.18 12.96 -20.85
N LYS A 27 -19.19 13.09 -19.98
CA LYS A 27 -18.15 12.09 -19.75
C LYS A 27 -18.20 11.67 -18.28
N LEU A 28 -18.72 10.46 -18.07
CA LEU A 28 -18.76 9.77 -16.78
C LEU A 28 -17.45 9.69 -15.97
N TYR A 29 -16.28 10.01 -16.56
CA TYR A 29 -14.99 9.91 -15.87
C TYR A 29 -13.88 10.71 -16.56
N ARG A 30 -13.98 12.04 -16.64
CA ARG A 30 -12.86 12.85 -17.16
C ARG A 30 -11.79 13.19 -16.13
N THR A 31 -12.12 13.19 -14.84
CA THR A 31 -11.35 13.93 -13.84
C THR A 31 -10.48 13.06 -12.92
N LEU A 32 -10.60 11.73 -12.99
CA LEU A 32 -9.93 10.78 -12.09
C LEU A 32 -9.20 9.64 -12.81
N ALA A 33 -8.83 9.80 -14.07
CA ALA A 33 -7.90 8.87 -14.71
C ALA A 33 -6.46 9.37 -14.46
N PRO A 34 -5.76 8.95 -13.39
CA PRO A 34 -4.33 8.91 -13.48
C PRO A 34 -4.00 8.11 -14.73
N ARG A 35 -2.95 8.55 -15.41
CA ARG A 35 -2.40 7.96 -16.62
C ARG A 35 -1.98 6.50 -16.34
N ILE A 36 -2.90 5.55 -16.41
CA ILE A 36 -2.63 4.14 -16.10
C ILE A 36 -2.61 3.33 -17.38
N GLY A 37 -1.48 2.68 -17.66
CA GLY A 37 -1.54 1.36 -18.31
C GLY A 37 -0.37 0.95 -19.18
N ASP A 38 0.11 1.79 -20.09
CA ASP A 38 0.71 1.18 -21.29
C ASP A 38 2.20 0.79 -21.14
N GLU A 39 2.98 1.52 -20.33
CA GLU A 39 4.43 1.26 -20.24
C GLU A 39 4.80 0.11 -19.28
N ARG A 40 3.91 -0.25 -18.34
CA ARG A 40 4.22 -1.18 -17.23
C ARG A 40 3.88 -2.64 -17.50
N SER A 41 3.04 -2.95 -18.49
CA SER A 41 2.69 -4.33 -18.86
C SER A 41 3.90 -5.07 -19.44
N VAL A 42 4.68 -4.40 -20.29
CA VAL A 42 5.90 -4.93 -20.92
C VAL A 42 7.00 -5.18 -19.87
N LEU A 43 7.19 -4.26 -18.92
CA LEU A 43 8.15 -4.43 -17.82
C LEU A 43 7.80 -5.56 -16.84
N ARG A 44 6.50 -5.84 -16.63
CA ARG A 44 6.05 -6.96 -15.79
C ARG A 44 6.42 -8.32 -16.36
N HIS A 45 6.36 -8.48 -17.69
CA HIS A 45 6.76 -9.72 -18.35
C HIS A 45 8.27 -9.96 -18.27
N LEU A 46 9.08 -8.90 -18.35
CA LEU A 46 10.54 -8.98 -18.22
C LEU A 46 11.01 -9.35 -16.80
N LYS A 47 10.26 -8.96 -15.75
CA LYS A 47 10.61 -9.30 -14.36
C LYS A 47 10.30 -10.75 -13.95
N ARG A 48 9.32 -11.39 -14.61
CA ARG A 48 8.78 -12.71 -14.23
C ARG A 48 9.80 -13.85 -14.21
N ALA A 49 10.88 -13.75 -14.99
CA ALA A 49 11.90 -14.80 -15.09
C ALA A 49 12.89 -14.82 -13.91
N GLN A 50 13.09 -13.69 -13.20
CA GLN A 50 14.01 -13.60 -12.06
C GLN A 50 13.30 -13.76 -10.70
N ASP A 51 11.97 -13.74 -10.68
CA ASP A 51 11.18 -13.52 -9.46
C ASP A 51 11.23 -14.67 -8.43
N VAL A 52 11.37 -15.93 -8.85
CA VAL A 52 11.19 -17.09 -7.93
C VAL A 52 12.28 -17.20 -6.87
N THR A 53 13.53 -16.94 -7.23
CA THR A 53 14.66 -17.01 -6.27
C THR A 53 14.68 -15.78 -5.36
N THR A 54 14.40 -14.60 -5.93
CA THR A 54 14.30 -13.35 -5.17
C THR A 54 13.15 -13.39 -4.17
N ASP A 55 12.00 -13.98 -4.54
CA ASP A 55 10.83 -14.08 -3.66
C ASP A 55 11.13 -14.85 -2.35
N LYS A 56 11.88 -15.95 -2.44
CA LYS A 56 12.24 -16.76 -1.27
C LYS A 56 13.21 -16.03 -0.34
N ILE A 57 14.24 -15.40 -0.91
CA ILE A 57 15.27 -14.66 -0.15
C ILE A 57 14.64 -13.45 0.53
N THR A 58 13.83 -12.71 -0.21
CA THR A 58 13.11 -11.54 0.31
C THR A 58 12.11 -11.92 1.41
N ALA A 59 11.35 -13.01 1.25
CA ALA A 59 10.43 -13.48 2.29
C ALA A 59 11.17 -13.93 3.56
N PHE A 60 12.35 -14.54 3.40
CA PHE A 60 13.20 -14.93 4.53
C PHE A 60 13.79 -13.71 5.26
N ALA A 61 14.32 -12.72 4.53
CA ALA A 61 14.88 -11.50 5.12
C ALA A 61 13.83 -10.67 5.88
N GLY A 62 12.55 -10.76 5.50
CA GLY A 62 11.43 -10.11 6.20
C GLY A 62 10.86 -10.91 7.38
N SER A 63 11.38 -12.10 7.70
CA SER A 63 10.85 -12.99 8.73
C SER A 63 11.53 -12.78 10.09
N MET A 64 10.77 -12.91 11.18
CA MET A 64 11.33 -12.91 12.54
C MET A 64 12.33 -14.06 12.78
N SER A 65 12.23 -15.16 12.02
CA SER A 65 13.19 -16.28 12.10
C SER A 65 14.62 -15.87 11.71
N PHE A 66 14.77 -14.89 10.81
CA PHE A 66 16.07 -14.38 10.38
C PHE A 66 16.80 -13.73 11.56
N VAL A 67 16.09 -12.91 12.33
CA VAL A 67 16.63 -12.20 13.50
C VAL A 67 17.15 -13.20 14.53
N TYR A 68 16.36 -14.23 14.88
CA TYR A 68 16.78 -15.24 15.86
C TYR A 68 18.05 -15.99 15.43
N ILE A 69 18.15 -16.38 14.15
CA ILE A 69 19.35 -17.07 13.63
C ILE A 69 20.59 -16.18 13.76
N HIS A 70 20.48 -14.89 13.41
CA HIS A 70 21.61 -13.95 13.50
C HIS A 70 21.99 -13.66 14.94
N THR A 71 21.01 -13.48 15.83
CA THR A 71 21.28 -13.29 17.26
C THR A 71 22.04 -14.47 17.86
N VAL A 72 21.62 -15.71 17.57
CA VAL A 72 22.30 -16.92 18.05
C VAL A 72 23.70 -17.04 17.43
N TRP A 73 23.83 -16.79 16.13
CA TRP A 73 25.12 -16.82 15.43
C TRP A 73 26.12 -15.81 16.02
N PHE A 74 25.73 -14.55 16.22
CA PHE A 74 26.60 -13.54 16.82
C PHE A 74 26.93 -13.86 18.28
N ALA A 75 25.95 -14.33 19.06
CA ALA A 75 26.19 -14.74 20.44
C ALA A 75 27.20 -15.89 20.52
N LEU A 76 27.08 -16.89 19.63
CA LEU A 76 28.02 -18.00 19.53
C LEU A 76 29.43 -17.52 19.13
N TRP A 77 29.52 -16.65 18.12
CA TRP A 77 30.81 -16.10 17.67
C TRP A 77 31.53 -15.34 18.79
N ILE A 78 30.80 -14.50 19.53
CA ILE A 78 31.34 -13.74 20.65
C ILE A 78 31.78 -14.72 21.76
N ALA A 79 30.96 -15.71 22.11
CA ALA A 79 31.29 -16.70 23.14
C ALA A 79 32.56 -17.51 22.79
N VAL A 80 32.72 -17.91 21.52
CA VAL A 80 33.93 -18.59 21.02
C VAL A 80 35.15 -17.67 21.18
N ASN A 81 35.07 -16.42 20.72
CA ASN A 81 36.21 -15.49 20.75
C ASN A 81 36.52 -14.92 22.15
N LEU A 82 35.57 -14.96 23.09
CA LEU A 82 35.81 -14.69 24.53
C LEU A 82 36.54 -15.82 25.26
N GLY A 83 36.80 -16.95 24.59
CA GLY A 83 37.54 -18.06 25.16
C GLY A 83 36.72 -19.03 26.00
N LEU A 84 35.38 -18.98 25.94
CA LEU A 84 34.51 -19.94 26.66
C LEU A 84 34.70 -21.40 26.18
N LEU A 85 35.29 -21.62 24.99
CA LEU A 85 35.54 -22.94 24.41
C LEU A 85 37.01 -23.40 24.50
N GLY A 86 37.85 -22.69 25.25
CA GLY A 86 39.27 -23.03 25.46
C GLY A 86 40.22 -22.04 24.77
N GLY A 87 41.16 -21.47 25.54
CA GLY A 87 42.01 -20.34 25.17
C GLY A 87 43.09 -20.57 24.08
N ALA A 88 42.95 -21.60 23.24
CA ALA A 88 43.96 -21.94 22.23
C ALA A 88 43.68 -21.36 20.83
N VAL A 89 42.51 -20.75 20.58
CA VAL A 89 42.16 -20.19 19.26
C VAL A 89 41.41 -18.86 19.41
N ILE A 90 42.12 -17.80 19.81
CA ILE A 90 41.59 -16.43 19.72
C ILE A 90 41.80 -15.97 18.28
N PHE A 91 40.77 -16.12 17.44
CA PHE A 91 40.84 -15.81 16.01
C PHE A 91 40.57 -14.31 15.73
N ASP A 92 39.73 -13.66 16.54
CA ASP A 92 39.36 -12.25 16.41
C ASP A 92 39.45 -11.53 17.78
N HIS A 93 40.57 -10.84 18.04
CA HIS A 93 40.75 -10.08 19.28
C HIS A 93 39.79 -8.89 19.34
N PHE A 94 39.31 -8.56 20.53
CA PHE A 94 38.56 -7.32 20.77
C PHE A 94 39.37 -6.13 20.21
N PRO A 95 38.83 -5.34 19.27
CA PRO A 95 37.41 -5.02 19.02
C PRO A 95 36.66 -5.81 17.91
N PHE A 96 37.01 -7.07 17.61
CA PHE A 96 36.33 -7.96 16.63
C PHE A 96 36.29 -7.39 15.19
N GLY A 97 37.47 -7.19 14.59
CA GLY A 97 37.59 -6.58 13.26
C GLY A 97 37.01 -7.43 12.12
N LEU A 98 37.12 -8.76 12.21
CA LEU A 98 36.59 -9.66 11.17
C LEU A 98 35.07 -9.75 11.23
N LEU A 99 34.49 -9.86 12.43
CA LEU A 99 33.03 -9.85 12.60
C LEU A 99 32.42 -8.57 12.04
N THR A 100 32.98 -7.41 12.38
CA THR A 100 32.44 -6.11 11.94
C THR A 100 32.50 -5.94 10.42
N MET A 101 33.56 -6.42 9.77
CA MET A 101 33.66 -6.41 8.30
C MET A 101 32.58 -7.29 7.65
N VAL A 102 32.42 -8.53 8.13
CA VAL A 102 31.42 -9.48 7.60
C VAL A 102 29.99 -8.96 7.79
N VAL A 103 29.69 -8.45 8.99
CA VAL A 103 28.36 -7.87 9.31
C VAL A 103 28.06 -6.66 8.43
N SER A 104 29.04 -5.79 8.18
CA SER A 104 28.84 -4.62 7.32
C SER A 104 28.50 -5.02 5.89
N LEU A 105 29.20 -6.02 5.34
CA LEU A 105 28.91 -6.56 4.01
C LEU A 105 27.51 -7.20 3.96
N GLU A 106 27.18 -8.01 4.96
CA GLU A 106 25.86 -8.65 5.09
C GLU A 106 24.73 -7.63 5.17
N ALA A 107 24.89 -6.56 5.96
CA ALA A 107 23.92 -5.49 6.08
C ALA A 107 23.62 -4.79 4.75
N ILE A 108 24.64 -4.58 3.90
CA ILE A 108 24.45 -4.02 2.55
C ILE A 108 23.56 -4.94 1.71
N PHE A 109 23.85 -6.26 1.70
CA PHE A 109 23.02 -7.21 0.98
C PHE A 109 21.58 -7.23 1.47
N LEU A 110 21.36 -7.24 2.79
CA LEU A 110 20.01 -7.19 3.37
C LEU A 110 19.27 -5.92 2.97
N ALA A 111 19.91 -4.75 3.06
CA ALA A 111 19.31 -3.49 2.66
C ALA A 111 18.90 -3.51 1.18
N THR A 112 19.72 -4.05 0.28
CA THR A 112 19.35 -4.19 -1.14
C THR A 112 18.18 -5.15 -1.35
N PHE A 113 18.14 -6.28 -0.65
CA PHE A 113 17.02 -7.22 -0.74
C PHE A 113 15.71 -6.64 -0.20
N VAL A 114 15.78 -5.86 0.88
CA VAL A 114 14.63 -5.14 1.43
C VAL A 114 14.15 -4.08 0.43
N MET A 115 15.05 -3.30 -0.18
CA MET A 115 14.69 -2.30 -1.18
C MET A 115 14.01 -2.94 -2.40
N ILE A 116 14.53 -4.08 -2.89
CA ILE A 116 13.91 -4.83 -3.99
C ILE A 116 12.51 -5.34 -3.57
N SER A 117 12.36 -5.84 -2.33
CA SER A 117 11.08 -6.25 -1.76
C SER A 117 10.06 -5.11 -1.77
N GLN A 118 10.46 -3.97 -1.22
CA GLN A 118 9.62 -2.78 -1.10
C GLN A 118 9.20 -2.27 -2.48
N ASN A 119 10.13 -2.20 -3.44
CA ASN A 119 9.81 -1.79 -4.82
C ASN A 119 8.80 -2.74 -5.49
N ARG A 120 8.88 -4.05 -5.21
CA ARG A 120 7.90 -5.03 -5.71
C ARG A 120 6.56 -4.92 -5.00
N GLN A 121 6.54 -4.68 -3.69
CA GLN A 121 5.30 -4.43 -2.94
C GLN A 121 4.62 -3.15 -3.44
N ALA A 122 5.37 -2.07 -3.66
CA ALA A 122 4.86 -0.82 -4.24
C ALA A 122 4.24 -1.06 -5.63
N ALA A 123 4.93 -1.78 -6.52
CA ALA A 123 4.39 -2.12 -7.83
C ALA A 123 3.10 -2.98 -7.76
N ARG A 124 2.99 -3.90 -6.79
CA ARG A 124 1.76 -4.66 -6.55
C ARG A 124 0.64 -3.80 -5.97
N SER A 125 0.98 -2.88 -5.06
CA SER A 125 0.05 -1.91 -4.48
C SER A 125 -0.54 -0.99 -5.55
N ASP A 126 0.27 -0.54 -6.51
CA ASP A 126 -0.19 0.28 -7.65
C ASP A 126 -1.19 -0.48 -8.54
N ILE A 127 -0.95 -1.77 -8.79
CA ILE A 127 -1.89 -2.60 -9.57
C ILE A 127 -3.18 -2.81 -8.79
N ARG A 128 -3.06 -3.05 -7.47
CA ARG A 128 -4.21 -3.23 -6.60
C ARG A 128 -5.06 -1.96 -6.54
N SER A 129 -4.46 -0.78 -6.42
CA SER A 129 -5.19 0.49 -6.41
C SER A 129 -5.92 0.75 -7.73
N GLN A 130 -5.33 0.38 -8.88
CA GLN A 130 -6.02 0.44 -10.17
C GLN A 130 -7.25 -0.48 -10.21
N ILE A 131 -7.11 -1.72 -9.75
CA ILE A 131 -8.22 -2.69 -9.71
C ILE A 131 -9.31 -2.23 -8.75
N ASP A 132 -8.93 -1.75 -7.57
CA ASP A 132 -9.85 -1.24 -6.56
C ASP A 132 -10.61 -0.02 -7.12
N PHE A 133 -9.94 0.87 -7.86
CA PHE A 133 -10.58 1.99 -8.57
C PHE A 133 -11.59 1.51 -9.61
N GLU A 134 -11.21 0.55 -10.48
CA GLU A 134 -12.13 0.00 -11.49
C GLU A 134 -13.35 -0.66 -10.85
N ASN A 135 -13.14 -1.44 -9.78
CA ASN A 135 -14.23 -2.10 -9.04
C ASN A 135 -15.14 -1.08 -8.37
N ASN A 136 -14.59 -0.03 -7.77
CA ASN A 136 -15.37 1.04 -7.16
C ASN A 136 -16.22 1.76 -8.20
N LEU A 137 -15.63 2.17 -9.33
CA LEU A 137 -16.34 2.82 -10.43
C LEU A 137 -17.47 1.92 -10.97
N ARG A 138 -17.17 0.63 -11.17
CA ARG A 138 -18.18 -0.34 -11.61
C ARG A 138 -19.31 -0.45 -10.59
N GLY A 139 -18.99 -0.54 -9.30
CA GLY A 139 -19.96 -0.62 -8.21
C GLY A 139 -20.89 0.60 -8.18
N GLU A 140 -20.34 1.79 -8.31
CA GLU A 140 -21.09 3.06 -8.34
C GLU A 140 -22.06 3.12 -9.53
N ILE A 141 -21.58 2.80 -10.73
CA ILE A 141 -22.42 2.75 -11.94
C ILE A 141 -23.58 1.77 -11.76
N TRP A 142 -23.30 0.57 -11.26
CA TRP A 142 -24.34 -0.44 -11.01
C TRP A 142 -25.34 0.02 -9.96
N ALA A 143 -24.88 0.61 -8.85
CA ALA A 143 -25.74 1.10 -7.78
C ALA A 143 -26.73 2.17 -8.28
N VAL A 144 -26.26 3.15 -9.05
CA VAL A 144 -27.11 4.20 -9.63
C VAL A 144 -28.12 3.62 -10.63
N HIS A 145 -27.71 2.68 -11.47
CA HIS A 145 -28.63 2.01 -12.41
C HIS A 145 -29.72 1.21 -11.70
N ILE A 146 -29.37 0.47 -10.64
CA ILE A 146 -30.34 -0.27 -9.83
C ILE A 146 -31.28 0.71 -9.12
N GLY A 147 -30.74 1.77 -8.52
CA GLY A 147 -31.54 2.81 -7.84
C GLY A 147 -32.55 3.45 -8.78
N HIS A 148 -32.12 3.82 -9.99
CA HIS A 148 -32.99 4.37 -11.02
C HIS A 148 -34.02 3.35 -11.50
N ALA A 149 -33.66 2.08 -11.69
CA ALA A 149 -34.61 1.02 -12.07
C ALA A 149 -35.68 0.76 -11.01
N LEU A 150 -35.37 1.00 -9.73
CA LEU A 150 -36.29 0.90 -8.61
C LEU A 150 -37.08 2.20 -8.35
N GLY A 151 -36.79 3.28 -9.09
CA GLY A 151 -37.43 4.59 -8.89
C GLY A 151 -37.01 5.30 -7.59
N ILE A 152 -35.82 4.98 -7.06
CA ILE A 152 -35.25 5.65 -5.90
C ILE A 152 -34.77 7.05 -6.30
N ASP A 153 -35.11 8.05 -5.50
CA ASP A 153 -34.59 9.41 -5.67
C ASP A 153 -33.12 9.49 -5.23
N THR A 154 -32.23 9.51 -6.21
CA THR A 154 -30.78 9.56 -6.00
C THR A 154 -30.32 10.88 -5.37
N GLU A 155 -30.97 12.00 -5.69
CA GLU A 155 -30.63 13.31 -5.12
C GLU A 155 -30.92 13.33 -3.61
N HIS A 156 -32.03 12.73 -3.20
CA HIS A 156 -32.35 12.58 -1.78
C HIS A 156 -31.33 11.69 -1.05
N VAL A 157 -30.95 10.55 -1.63
CA VAL A 157 -29.94 9.65 -1.04
C VAL A 157 -28.61 10.39 -0.86
N GLU A 158 -28.16 11.12 -1.87
CA GLU A 158 -26.93 11.88 -1.80
C GLU A 158 -27.00 12.98 -0.73
N SER A 159 -28.13 13.67 -0.60
CA SER A 159 -28.33 14.67 0.45
C SER A 159 -28.18 14.09 1.86
N ILE A 160 -28.70 12.87 2.10
CA ILE A 160 -28.57 12.17 3.37
C ILE A 160 -27.11 11.80 3.61
N VAL A 161 -26.40 11.32 2.59
CA VAL A 161 -24.97 10.97 2.70
C VAL A 161 -24.15 12.20 3.07
N ILE A 162 -24.36 13.33 2.40
CA ILE A 162 -23.68 14.60 2.69
C ILE A 162 -23.97 15.03 4.13
N GLN A 163 -25.23 14.96 4.56
CA GLN A 163 -25.63 15.30 5.92
C GLN A 163 -24.97 14.39 6.97
N ALA A 164 -24.94 13.08 6.72
CA ALA A 164 -24.32 12.09 7.60
C ALA A 164 -22.80 12.28 7.70
N LEU A 165 -22.12 12.53 6.57
CA LEU A 165 -20.70 12.83 6.53
C LEU A 165 -20.37 14.12 7.28
N ALA A 166 -21.16 15.17 7.09
CA ALA A 166 -21.00 16.43 7.82
C ALA A 166 -21.16 16.22 9.34
N GLY A 167 -22.11 15.40 9.76
CA GLY A 167 -22.29 15.00 11.16
C GLY A 167 -21.07 14.26 11.71
N TYR A 168 -20.60 13.24 11.00
CA TYR A 168 -19.42 12.47 11.40
C TYR A 168 -18.16 13.34 11.52
N LEU A 169 -17.92 14.22 10.54
CA LEU A 169 -16.76 15.13 10.57
C LEU A 169 -16.84 16.11 11.74
N LYS A 170 -18.03 16.57 12.10
CA LYS A 170 -18.23 17.45 13.26
C LYS A 170 -17.90 16.73 14.57
N GLU A 171 -18.41 15.51 14.76
CA GLU A 171 -18.13 14.69 15.95
C GLU A 171 -16.64 14.31 16.06
N THR A 172 -16.02 13.93 14.93
CA THR A 172 -14.60 13.57 14.89
C THR A 172 -13.72 14.81 15.10
N GLY A 173 -14.12 15.96 14.60
CA GLY A 173 -13.45 17.24 14.83
C GLY A 173 -13.56 17.72 16.28
N GLU A 174 -14.76 17.66 16.88
CA GLU A 174 -14.99 17.99 18.30
C GLU A 174 -14.24 17.04 19.24
N SER A 175 -14.22 15.73 18.96
CA SER A 175 -13.49 14.74 19.76
C SER A 175 -11.96 14.92 19.66
N ASN A 176 -11.42 15.18 18.47
CA ASN A 176 -10.00 15.51 18.30
C ASN A 176 -9.62 16.83 19.02
N PHE A 177 -10.49 17.84 18.99
CA PHE A 177 -10.28 19.11 19.69
C PHE A 177 -10.33 18.96 21.22
N VAL A 178 -11.31 18.21 21.75
CA VAL A 178 -11.44 17.92 23.19
C VAL A 178 -10.23 17.12 23.70
N SER A 179 -9.76 16.13 22.95
CA SER A 179 -8.57 15.35 23.30
C SER A 179 -7.30 16.22 23.31
N ALA A 180 -7.12 17.12 22.33
CA ALA A 180 -5.98 18.02 22.27
C ALA A 180 -5.98 19.07 23.41
N SER A 181 -7.16 19.59 23.78
CA SER A 181 -7.32 20.54 24.88
C SER A 181 -7.05 19.89 26.25
N ALA A 182 -7.45 18.64 26.46
CA ALA A 182 -7.21 17.91 27.71
C ALA A 182 -5.72 17.59 27.95
N THR A 183 -4.94 17.33 26.90
CA THR A 183 -3.48 17.09 27.01
C THR A 183 -2.65 18.36 27.27
N GLY A 184 -3.19 19.55 26.99
CA GLY A 184 -2.51 20.84 27.22
C GLY A 184 -2.66 21.41 28.63
N SER A 185 -3.54 20.86 29.47
CA SER A 185 -3.85 21.38 30.81
C SER A 185 -3.21 20.61 31.97
N GLY A 186 -2.12 19.87 31.70
CA GLY A 186 -1.42 19.00 32.67
C GLY A 186 0.06 19.32 32.90
N VAL A 187 0.59 20.41 32.34
CA VAL A 187 1.97 20.87 32.61
C VAL A 187 1.90 22.30 33.16
N GLY A 188 1.66 22.39 34.46
CA GLY A 188 1.71 23.61 35.25
C GLY A 188 2.14 23.27 36.66
#